data_AF-A0AAE0XDJ7-F1
#
_entry.id   AF-A0AAE0XDJ7-F1
#
_cell.length_a   1.000
_cell.length_b   1.000
_cell.length_c   1.000
_cell.angle_alpha   90.00
_cell.angle_beta   90.00
_cell.angle_gamma   90.00
#
_symmetry.space_group_name_H-M   'P 1'
#
loop_
_entity.id
_entity.type
_entity.pdbx_description
1 polymer ?
#
loop_
_entity_poly.entity_id
_entity_poly.type
_entity_poly.pdbx_seq_one_letter_code
_entity_poly.pdbx_strand_id
1 'polypeptide(L)'
;MPSILSTLLTSILAVTTAAPLATATPIDTRAAAGKYDPAVSLATFSDTNCYQGQQDVSQPDGVCYDLPGQGMKIWWLAPGCRVLVGDCFNSVDPEWREVDINYCIPVGDKYHYQVYC
;
A
#
# COMPACT_ATOMS: atom_id res chain seq x y z
N MET A 1 -64.92 -1.20 -51.78
CA MET A 1 -63.63 -0.56 -52.09
C MET A 1 -63.05 -0.01 -50.78
N PRO A 2 -61.72 -0.13 -50.61
CA PRO A 2 -61.02 -0.22 -49.32
C PRO A 2 -60.75 1.21 -48.79
N SER A 3 -60.08 1.54 -47.67
CA SER A 3 -58.94 0.97 -46.97
C SER A 3 -58.70 1.85 -45.73
N ILE A 4 -58.34 1.20 -44.61
CA ILE A 4 -57.18 1.48 -43.74
C ILE A 4 -57.01 2.90 -43.15
N LEU A 5 -56.98 2.98 -41.81
CA LEU A 5 -55.95 3.75 -41.07
C LEU A 5 -55.94 3.26 -39.60
N SER A 6 -55.19 2.20 -39.29
CA SER A 6 -53.79 2.20 -38.82
C SER A 6 -53.56 2.99 -37.53
N THR A 7 -53.68 2.27 -36.41
CA THR A 7 -53.29 2.65 -35.05
C THR A 7 -51.77 2.71 -34.96
N LEU A 8 -51.20 3.89 -34.75
CA LEU A 8 -49.76 4.05 -34.49
C LEU A 8 -49.51 4.22 -33.00
N LEU A 9 -48.98 3.16 -32.40
CA LEU A 9 -48.35 3.13 -31.08
C LEU A 9 -47.08 3.99 -31.15
N THR A 10 -47.02 5.06 -30.36
CA THR A 10 -45.78 5.85 -30.23
C THR A 10 -44.95 5.27 -29.08
N SER A 11 -43.86 4.62 -29.46
CA SER A 11 -42.88 4.00 -28.57
C SER A 11 -42.19 5.01 -27.64
N ILE A 12 -42.14 4.66 -26.36
CA ILE A 12 -41.39 5.37 -25.32
C ILE A 12 -39.89 5.17 -25.59
N LEU A 13 -39.17 6.25 -25.93
CA LEU A 13 -37.70 6.23 -25.93
C LEU A 13 -37.21 6.32 -24.47
N ALA A 14 -36.82 5.18 -23.91
CA ALA A 14 -35.98 5.16 -22.72
C ALA A 14 -34.56 5.57 -23.12
N VAL A 15 -34.16 6.79 -22.75
CA VAL A 15 -32.77 7.24 -22.85
C VAL A 15 -31.99 6.54 -21.73
N THR A 16 -31.35 5.42 -22.07
CA THR A 16 -30.32 4.82 -21.23
C THR A 16 -28.99 5.52 -21.52
N THR A 17 -28.74 6.66 -20.86
CA THR A 17 -27.36 7.12 -20.70
C THR A 17 -26.66 6.12 -19.79
N ALA A 18 -25.89 5.20 -20.39
CA ALA A 18 -24.89 4.43 -19.67
C ALA A 18 -23.93 5.44 -19.04
N ALA A 19 -24.02 5.60 -17.72
CA ALA A 19 -22.97 6.27 -16.97
C ALA A 19 -21.68 5.49 -17.24
N PRO A 20 -20.56 6.16 -17.59
CA PRO A 20 -19.29 5.47 -17.68
C PRO A 20 -19.04 4.81 -16.33
N LEU A 21 -18.85 3.49 -16.34
CA LEU A 21 -18.29 2.78 -15.22
C LEU A 21 -16.94 3.45 -14.96
N ALA A 22 -16.87 4.28 -13.93
CA ALA A 22 -15.60 4.72 -13.38
C ALA A 22 -14.94 3.44 -12.86
N THR A 23 -14.10 2.83 -13.69
CA THR A 23 -13.19 1.79 -13.26
C THR A 23 -12.27 2.47 -12.25
N ALA A 24 -12.53 2.21 -10.98
CA ALA A 24 -11.70 2.67 -9.89
C ALA A 24 -10.28 2.15 -10.11
N THR A 25 -9.35 3.03 -10.46
CA THR A 25 -7.94 2.77 -10.21
C THR A 25 -7.71 3.10 -8.73
N PRO A 26 -7.34 2.12 -7.88
CA PRO A 26 -6.73 2.47 -6.61
C PRO A 26 -5.39 3.10 -6.95
N ILE A 27 -5.37 4.43 -7.09
CA ILE A 27 -4.11 5.15 -7.08
C ILE A 27 -3.71 5.12 -5.61
N ASP A 28 -2.85 4.17 -5.25
CA ASP A 28 -2.09 4.29 -4.02
C ASP A 28 -1.14 5.48 -4.21
N THR A 29 -1.63 6.68 -3.90
CA THR A 29 -0.88 7.94 -3.93
C THR A 29 0.10 8.02 -2.78
N ARG A 30 0.77 6.93 -2.43
CA ARG A 30 1.86 6.91 -1.45
C ARG A 30 3.08 7.62 -2.05
N ALA A 31 2.97 8.95 -1.94
CA ALA A 31 3.90 10.07 -1.92
C ALA A 31 5.34 9.89 -2.44
N ALA A 32 5.83 10.98 -3.03
CA ALA A 32 7.15 11.15 -3.63
C ALA A 32 8.27 10.56 -2.75
N ALA A 33 8.97 9.55 -3.28
CA ALA A 33 10.19 9.06 -2.67
C ALA A 33 11.22 10.17 -2.46
N GLY A 34 11.98 10.10 -1.37
CA GLY A 34 13.11 10.98 -1.09
C GLY A 34 12.75 12.35 -0.48
N LYS A 35 11.63 12.46 0.26
CA LYS A 35 11.34 13.65 1.08
C LYS A 35 12.30 13.77 2.27
N TYR A 36 12.72 12.65 2.85
CA TYR A 36 13.66 12.60 3.98
C TYR A 36 14.79 11.59 3.74
N ASP A 37 16.01 11.98 4.05
CA ASP A 37 17.19 11.09 4.08
C ASP A 37 18.09 11.45 5.29
N PRO A 38 18.10 10.62 6.36
CA PRO A 38 17.30 9.41 6.55
C PRO A 38 15.85 9.73 6.94
N ALA A 39 14.91 8.87 6.52
CA ALA A 39 13.52 8.89 6.97
C ALA A 39 13.28 7.96 8.17
N VAL A 40 14.07 6.90 8.31
CA VAL A 40 14.03 5.95 9.43
C VAL A 40 15.43 5.59 9.90
N SER A 41 15.57 5.29 11.19
CA SER A 41 16.70 4.53 11.74
C SER A 41 16.14 3.34 12.54
N LEU A 42 16.57 2.13 12.19
CA LEU A 42 16.06 0.88 12.75
C LEU A 42 17.17 -0.15 12.91
N ALA A 43 16.89 -1.17 13.72
CA ALA A 43 17.68 -2.38 13.84
C ALA A 43 16.90 -3.58 13.30
N THR A 44 17.62 -4.50 12.65
CA THR A 44 17.16 -5.86 12.38
C THR A 44 17.89 -6.84 13.28
N PHE A 45 17.28 -8.00 13.53
CA PHE A 45 17.77 -9.00 14.48
C PHE A 45 17.64 -10.40 13.89
N SER A 46 18.56 -11.28 14.27
CA SER A 46 18.54 -12.68 13.86
C SER A 46 17.43 -13.51 14.53
N ASP A 47 16.82 -12.98 15.60
CA ASP A 47 15.75 -13.61 16.37
C ASP A 47 14.49 -12.74 16.43
N THR A 48 13.34 -13.36 16.70
CA THR A 48 12.03 -12.66 16.73
C THR A 48 11.84 -11.75 17.94
N ASN A 49 12.69 -11.88 18.96
CA ASN A 49 12.59 -11.13 20.23
C ASN A 49 13.61 -9.99 20.32
N CYS A 50 14.39 -9.75 19.26
CA CYS A 50 15.35 -8.67 19.16
C CYS A 50 16.46 -8.70 20.23
N TYR A 51 17.00 -9.89 20.52
CA TYR A 51 18.11 -10.05 21.48
C TYR A 51 19.46 -10.33 20.82
N GLN A 52 19.50 -10.85 19.60
CA GLN A 52 20.71 -11.38 18.98
C GLN A 52 20.90 -10.92 17.54
N GLY A 53 22.17 -10.80 17.13
CA GLY A 53 22.53 -10.53 15.74
C GLY A 53 22.01 -9.19 15.22
N GLN A 54 22.04 -8.16 16.06
CA GLN A 54 21.59 -6.82 15.71
C GLN A 54 22.37 -6.25 14.53
N GLN A 55 21.67 -5.66 13.57
CA GLN A 55 22.23 -4.86 12.49
C GLN A 55 21.44 -3.56 12.33
N ASP A 56 22.10 -2.43 12.55
CA ASP A 56 21.49 -1.12 12.43
C ASP A 56 21.54 -0.63 10.99
N VAL A 57 20.43 -0.04 10.53
CA VAL A 57 20.28 0.54 9.20
C VAL A 57 19.49 1.84 9.28
N SER A 58 19.80 2.74 8.35
CA SER A 58 19.05 3.98 8.15
C SER A 58 18.72 4.08 6.66
N GLN A 59 17.49 4.49 6.35
CA GLN A 59 17.01 4.53 4.96
C GLN A 59 16.18 5.78 4.68
N PRO A 60 16.20 6.30 3.43
CA PRO A 60 15.27 7.31 2.98
C PRO A 60 13.86 6.73 2.74
N ASP A 61 12.88 7.61 2.55
CA ASP A 61 11.49 7.26 2.30
C ASP A 61 11.20 6.90 0.83
N GLY A 62 10.10 6.15 0.64
CA GLY A 62 9.51 5.85 -0.66
C GLY A 62 10.13 4.69 -1.43
N VAL A 63 11.17 4.04 -0.91
CA VAL A 63 11.76 2.83 -1.52
C VAL A 63 11.41 1.59 -0.69
N CYS A 64 11.20 0.48 -1.39
CA CYS A 64 11.09 -0.82 -0.77
C CYS A 64 12.48 -1.37 -0.43
N TYR A 65 12.69 -1.77 0.81
CA TYR A 65 13.94 -2.32 1.29
C TYR A 65 13.75 -3.76 1.73
N ASP A 66 14.77 -4.58 1.46
CA ASP A 66 14.84 -5.94 2.01
C ASP A 66 14.91 -5.87 3.53
N LEU A 67 14.16 -6.77 4.17
CA LEU A 67 14.17 -6.91 5.61
C LEU A 67 15.00 -8.15 5.96
N PRO A 68 16.29 -8.01 6.31
CA PRO A 68 17.07 -9.13 6.79
C PRO A 68 16.63 -9.52 8.21
N GLY A 69 16.67 -10.81 8.51
CA GLY A 69 16.47 -11.32 9.86
C GLY A 69 15.03 -11.73 10.20
N GLN A 70 14.73 -11.80 11.49
CA GLN A 70 13.47 -12.31 12.05
C GLN A 70 12.78 -11.31 12.99
N GLY A 71 13.52 -10.30 13.46
CA GLY A 71 13.03 -9.22 14.31
C GLY A 71 13.43 -7.86 13.76
N MET A 72 12.60 -6.84 14.02
CA MET A 72 12.88 -5.44 13.68
C MET A 72 12.55 -4.53 14.86
N LYS A 73 13.31 -3.46 15.05
CA LYS A 73 13.00 -2.39 16.00
C LYS A 73 13.32 -1.03 15.41
N ILE A 74 12.36 -0.12 15.42
CA ILE A 74 12.56 1.25 14.94
C ILE A 74 13.03 2.12 16.12
N TRP A 75 14.18 2.77 15.94
CA TRP A 75 14.79 3.67 16.93
C TRP A 75 14.35 5.11 16.74
N TRP A 76 14.17 5.51 15.49
CA TRP A 76 13.78 6.86 15.11
C TRP A 76 13.03 6.85 13.78
N LEU A 77 12.08 7.78 13.65
CA LEU A 77 11.27 7.96 12.46
C LEU A 77 11.05 9.46 12.25
N ALA A 78 11.20 9.92 11.01
CA ALA A 78 10.98 11.32 10.67
C ALA A 78 9.50 11.74 10.93
N PRO A 79 9.24 13.02 11.26
CA PRO A 79 7.89 13.47 11.59
C PRO A 79 6.89 13.23 10.45
N GLY A 80 5.76 12.61 10.78
CA GLY A 80 4.70 12.30 9.81
C GLY A 80 4.97 11.06 8.95
N CYS A 81 6.10 10.37 9.18
CA CYS A 81 6.39 9.13 8.50
C CYS A 81 5.77 7.92 9.23
N ARG A 82 5.59 6.83 8.49
CA ARG A 82 5.19 5.51 8.99
C ARG A 82 6.00 4.42 8.30
N VAL A 83 6.15 3.28 8.95
CA VAL A 83 6.82 2.11 8.37
C VAL A 83 5.78 1.02 8.18
N LEU A 84 5.76 0.44 6.98
CA LEU A 84 4.95 -0.72 6.65
C LEU A 84 5.87 -1.89 6.34
N VAL A 85 5.55 -3.08 6.86
CA VAL A 85 6.23 -4.34 6.53
C VAL A 85 5.31 -5.22 5.70
N GLY A 86 5.84 -5.89 4.68
CA GLY A 86 5.01 -6.58 3.69
C GLY A 86 5.78 -7.07 2.48
N ASP A 87 5.04 -7.34 1.41
CA ASP A 87 5.58 -7.59 0.07
C ASP A 87 5.36 -6.35 -0.80
N CYS A 88 6.44 -5.65 -1.14
CA CYS A 88 6.36 -4.46 -1.98
C CYS A 88 6.11 -4.75 -3.46
N PHE A 89 6.35 -5.98 -3.91
CA PHE A 89 6.30 -6.36 -5.31
C PHE A 89 4.94 -6.96 -5.70
N ASN A 90 4.14 -7.36 -4.72
CA ASN A 90 2.77 -7.80 -4.94
C ASN A 90 1.78 -6.64 -4.80
N SER A 91 1.40 -6.05 -5.94
CA SER A 91 0.46 -4.92 -5.98
C SER A 91 -1.01 -5.32 -5.82
N VAL A 92 -1.34 -6.61 -5.75
CA VAL A 92 -2.74 -7.09 -5.78
C VAL A 92 -3.32 -7.26 -4.37
N ASP A 93 -2.50 -7.66 -3.41
CA ASP A 93 -2.85 -7.67 -1.98
C ASP A 93 -1.57 -7.69 -1.14
N PRO A 94 -0.83 -6.58 -1.07
CA PRO A 94 0.32 -6.53 -0.20
C PRO A 94 -0.22 -6.53 1.23
N GLU A 95 0.00 -7.63 1.96
CA GLU A 95 -0.31 -7.78 3.40
C GLU A 95 0.53 -6.81 4.24
N TRP A 96 0.33 -5.51 4.05
CA TRP A 96 1.04 -4.45 4.74
C TRP A 96 0.58 -4.40 6.18
N ARG A 97 1.54 -4.52 7.09
CA ARG A 97 1.35 -4.27 8.51
C ARG A 97 2.09 -3.00 8.88
N GLU A 98 1.37 -2.02 9.40
CA GLU A 98 1.99 -0.87 10.06
C GLU A 98 2.62 -1.32 11.37
N VAL A 99 3.77 -0.73 11.70
CA VAL A 99 4.56 -1.15 12.85
C VAL A 99 4.89 0.03 13.75
N ASP A 100 4.90 -0.23 15.06
CA ASP A 100 5.11 0.79 16.07
C ASP A 100 6.60 1.02 16.38
N ILE A 101 6.94 2.27 16.72
CA ILE A 101 8.28 2.64 17.16
C ILE A 101 8.59 2.05 18.55
N ASN A 102 9.87 1.74 18.80
CA ASN A 102 10.39 1.24 20.09
C ASN A 102 9.91 -0.15 20.54
N TYR A 103 9.11 -0.86 19.75
CA TYR A 103 8.75 -2.26 20.00
C TYR A 103 9.63 -3.21 19.18
N CYS A 104 9.89 -4.40 19.73
CA CYS A 104 10.40 -5.49 18.91
C CYS A 104 9.25 -6.07 18.10
N ILE A 105 9.41 -6.08 16.79
CA ILE A 105 8.40 -6.51 15.83
C ILE A 105 8.89 -7.83 15.21
N PRO A 106 8.18 -8.94 15.39
CA PRO A 106 8.50 -10.18 14.70
C PRO A 106 8.14 -10.04 13.21
N VAL A 107 9.10 -10.33 12.35
CA VAL A 107 9.05 -10.08 10.90
C VAL A 107 9.51 -11.29 10.08
N GLY A 108 9.70 -12.45 10.72
CA GLY A 108 10.15 -13.67 10.03
C GLY A 108 9.17 -14.21 8.97
N ASP A 109 7.94 -13.72 8.94
CA ASP A 109 6.93 -14.00 7.91
C ASP A 109 6.86 -12.93 6.81
N LYS A 110 7.70 -11.89 6.88
CA LYS A 110 7.74 -10.76 5.94
C LYS A 110 9.14 -10.67 5.31
N TYR A 111 9.21 -10.08 4.13
CA TYR A 111 10.45 -10.02 3.34
C TYR A 111 10.96 -8.60 3.11
N HIS A 112 10.07 -7.61 3.21
CA HIS A 112 10.40 -6.22 2.91
C HIS A 112 9.74 -5.23 3.87
N TYR A 113 10.24 -4.00 3.83
CA TYR A 113 9.60 -2.85 4.45
C TYR A 113 9.68 -1.62 3.55
N GLN A 114 8.79 -0.67 3.77
CA GLN A 114 8.81 0.62 3.11
C GLN A 114 8.47 1.72 4.12
N VAL A 115 9.21 2.83 4.03
CA VAL A 115 8.98 4.04 4.82
C VAL A 115 8.18 5.01 3.97
N TYR A 116 7.10 5.55 4.52
CA TYR A 116 6.24 6.51 3.84
C TYR A 116 6.14 7.79 4.63
N CYS A 117 6.36 8.91 3.95
CA CYS A 117 6.30 10.29 4.43
C CYS A 117 5.61 11.16 3.36
#